data_AF-A0A7C8Z8T8-F1
#
_entry.id   AF-A0A7C8Z8T8-F1
#
_cell.length_a   1.000
_cell.length_b   1.000
_cell.length_c   1.000
_cell.angle_alpha   90.00
_cell.angle_beta   90.00
_cell.angle_gamma   90.00
#
_symmetry.space_group_name_H-M   'P 1'
#
loop_
_entity.id
_entity.type
_entity.pdbx_description
1 polymer ?
#
loop_
_entity_poly.entity_id
_entity_poly.type
_entity_poly.pdbx_seq_one_letter_code
_entity_poly.pdbx_strand_id
1 'polypeptide(L)'
;DRELALEVISDQKYFPIFSKYCKNSCYGDEHYLPTFVSIKFWKKNTNRTVTWVDWSRLGPHPGKYERPRVTIELLKKLRSGYTCEYNGKKTNICYLFARKFMPSGLNRLLMFAPRVMRFG
;
A
#
# COMPACT_ATOMS: atom_id res chain seq x y z
N ASP A 1 -8.08 9.18 -8.74
CA ASP A 1 -8.14 9.75 -10.10
C ASP A 1 -9.05 8.85 -10.93
N ARG A 2 -10.20 9.35 -11.39
CA ARG A 2 -11.16 8.57 -12.19
C ARG A 2 -10.74 8.49 -13.65
N GLU A 3 -10.01 9.49 -14.15
CA GLU A 3 -9.49 9.56 -15.52
C GLU A 3 -8.48 8.43 -15.75
N LEU A 4 -7.51 8.26 -14.84
CA LEU A 4 -6.54 7.16 -14.91
C LEU A 4 -7.23 5.79 -14.93
N ALA A 5 -8.27 5.60 -14.13
CA ALA A 5 -9.02 4.34 -14.10
C ALA A 5 -9.72 4.06 -15.44
N LEU A 6 -10.30 5.09 -16.08
CA LEU A 6 -10.91 4.97 -17.41
C LEU A 6 -9.86 4.54 -18.45
N GLU A 7 -8.68 5.18 -18.44
CA GLU A 7 -7.58 4.86 -19.35
C GLU A 7 -7.08 3.41 -19.20
N VAL A 8 -7.02 2.90 -17.97
CA VAL A 8 -6.67 1.51 -17.69
C VAL A 8 -7.71 0.55 -18.28
N ILE A 9 -9.02 0.78 -18.05
CA ILE A 9 -10.05 -0.14 -18.53
C ILE A 9 -10.27 -0.07 -20.04
N SER A 10 -9.95 1.06 -20.68
CA SER A 10 -10.05 1.23 -22.13
C SER A 10 -8.79 0.82 -22.89
N ASP A 11 -7.74 0.33 -22.22
CA ASP A 11 -6.49 -0.02 -22.87
C ASP A 11 -6.64 -1.22 -23.83
N GLN A 12 -6.62 -0.93 -25.13
CA GLN A 12 -6.64 -1.93 -26.20
C GLN A 12 -5.24 -2.24 -26.76
N LYS A 13 -4.17 -1.61 -26.25
CA LYS A 13 -2.81 -1.75 -26.78
C LYS A 13 -1.93 -2.62 -25.91
N TYR A 14 -1.80 -2.30 -24.62
CA TYR A 14 -0.84 -2.98 -23.75
C TYR A 14 -1.46 -4.15 -23.00
N PHE A 15 -2.69 -4.02 -22.52
CA PHE A 15 -3.37 -5.10 -21.82
C PHE A 15 -3.53 -6.37 -22.67
N PRO A 16 -3.90 -6.32 -23.96
CA PRO A 16 -3.97 -7.54 -24.79
C PRO A 16 -2.61 -8.23 -24.95
N ILE A 17 -1.52 -7.46 -25.05
CA ILE A 17 -0.15 -8.00 -25.10
C ILE A 17 0.19 -8.64 -23.75
N PHE A 18 -0.02 -7.92 -22.65
CA PHE A 18 0.18 -8.45 -21.31
C PHE A 18 -0.59 -9.76 -21.14
N SER A 19 -1.90 -9.76 -21.39
CA SER A 19 -2.77 -10.95 -21.27
C SER A 19 -2.34 -12.11 -22.16
N LYS A 20 -1.73 -11.86 -23.33
CA LYS A 20 -1.26 -12.91 -24.24
C LYS A 20 0.02 -13.60 -23.73
N TYR A 21 0.95 -12.82 -23.16
CA TYR A 21 2.29 -13.31 -22.77
C TYR A 21 2.40 -13.63 -21.28
N CYS A 22 1.61 -12.99 -20.43
CA CYS A 22 1.49 -13.29 -19.01
C CYS A 22 0.70 -14.59 -18.84
N LYS A 23 1.40 -15.73 -18.74
CA LYS A 23 0.79 -17.05 -18.57
C LYS A 23 0.92 -17.64 -17.17
N ASN A 24 2.01 -17.34 -16.46
CA ASN A 24 2.30 -17.89 -15.14
C ASN A 24 2.91 -16.82 -14.23
N SER A 25 2.52 -16.80 -12.96
CA SER A 25 3.13 -15.97 -11.89
C SER A 25 3.20 -14.48 -12.21
N CYS A 26 2.23 -13.95 -12.94
CA CYS A 26 2.17 -12.55 -13.30
C CYS A 26 0.82 -11.97 -12.84
N TYR A 27 0.89 -11.07 -11.86
CA TYR A 27 -0.27 -10.44 -11.25
C TYR A 27 -0.53 -9.10 -11.94
N GLY A 28 -1.71 -8.94 -12.54
CA GLY A 28 -2.04 -7.72 -13.30
C GLY A 28 -1.97 -6.45 -12.44
N ASP A 29 -2.35 -6.56 -11.18
CA ASP A 29 -2.27 -5.49 -10.20
C ASP A 29 -0.83 -5.18 -9.75
N GLU A 30 0.07 -6.17 -9.72
CA GLU A 30 1.47 -5.96 -9.32
C GLU A 30 2.43 -5.68 -10.49
N HIS A 31 2.02 -5.97 -11.74
CA HIS A 31 2.86 -5.77 -12.93
C HIS A 31 2.21 -4.88 -13.99
N TYR A 32 1.03 -5.24 -14.49
CA TYR A 32 0.41 -4.49 -15.60
C TYR A 32 0.08 -3.06 -15.20
N LEU A 33 -0.64 -2.86 -14.08
CA LEU A 33 -1.00 -1.53 -13.59
C LEU A 33 0.21 -0.60 -13.39
N PRO A 34 1.27 -0.99 -12.64
CA PRO A 34 2.43 -0.12 -12.47
C PRO A 34 3.18 0.13 -13.79
N THR A 35 3.27 -0.85 -14.70
CA THR A 35 3.87 -0.65 -16.02
C THR A 35 3.07 0.34 -16.86
N PHE A 36 1.75 0.17 -16.96
CA PHE A 36 0.88 1.04 -17.73
C PHE A 36 0.92 2.49 -17.20
N VAL A 37 0.81 2.66 -15.88
CA VAL A 37 0.90 3.96 -15.22
C VAL A 37 2.27 4.60 -15.44
N SER A 38 3.36 3.83 -15.43
CA SER A 38 4.69 4.37 -15.70
C SER A 38 4.87 4.81 -17.15
N ILE A 39 4.32 4.08 -18.12
CA ILE A 39 4.39 4.44 -19.55
C ILE A 39 3.56 5.70 -19.85
N LYS A 40 2.34 5.77 -19.32
CA LYS A 40 1.35 6.80 -19.71
C LYS A 40 1.29 7.99 -18.76
N PHE A 41 1.57 7.78 -17.47
CA PHE A 41 1.27 8.73 -16.40
C PHE A 41 2.43 8.94 -15.42
N TRP A 42 3.69 8.74 -15.87
CA TRP A 42 4.88 8.89 -15.02
C TRP A 42 4.87 10.15 -14.15
N LYS A 43 4.57 11.32 -14.75
CA LYS A 43 4.55 12.61 -14.03
C LYS A 43 3.45 12.71 -12.97
N LYS A 44 2.39 11.90 -13.07
CA LYS A 44 1.30 11.80 -12.08
C LYS A 44 1.56 10.69 -11.04
N ASN A 45 2.63 9.91 -11.18
CA ASN A 45 2.99 8.83 -10.27
C ASN A 45 4.05 9.27 -9.25
N THR A 46 3.84 8.97 -7.97
CA THR A 46 4.77 9.30 -6.88
C THR A 46 5.72 8.16 -6.51
N ASN A 47 5.72 7.06 -7.27
CA ASN A 47 6.53 5.85 -7.02
C ASN A 47 6.44 5.32 -5.58
N ARG A 48 5.28 5.50 -4.93
CA ARG A 48 5.02 5.06 -3.57
C ARG A 48 3.55 4.69 -3.40
N THR A 49 3.29 3.84 -2.41
CA THR A 49 1.93 3.51 -1.95
C THR A 49 1.60 4.26 -0.66
N VAL A 50 0.31 4.43 -0.39
CA VAL A 50 -0.21 4.94 0.90
C VAL A 50 -0.45 3.82 1.92
N THR A 51 -0.15 2.57 1.59
CA THR A 51 -0.30 1.43 2.51
C THR A 51 1.05 0.93 2.99
N TRP A 52 1.26 0.94 4.30
CA TRP A 52 2.43 0.33 4.92
C TRP A 52 2.33 -1.21 4.89
N VAL A 53 3.43 -1.88 4.55
CA VAL A 53 3.50 -3.34 4.48
C VAL A 53 4.81 -3.83 5.11
N ASP A 54 4.72 -4.87 5.96
CA ASP A 54 5.89 -5.47 6.60
C ASP A 54 6.61 -6.42 5.64
N TRP A 55 7.71 -5.98 5.04
CA TRP A 55 8.59 -6.84 4.24
C TRP A 55 9.86 -7.26 4.98
N SER A 56 9.90 -7.14 6.32
CA SER A 56 11.06 -7.60 7.11
C SER A 56 11.27 -9.11 7.04
N ARG A 57 10.26 -9.87 6.61
CA ARG A 57 10.34 -11.32 6.43
C ARG A 57 10.64 -11.66 4.98
N LEU A 58 11.57 -12.59 4.78
CA LEU A 58 11.86 -13.17 3.46
C LEU A 58 10.68 -14.04 3.00
N GLY A 59 10.27 -13.88 1.75
CA GLY A 59 9.24 -14.69 1.12
C GLY A 59 8.27 -13.88 0.25
N PRO A 60 7.33 -14.56 -0.43
CA PRO A 60 6.38 -13.94 -1.35
C PRO A 60 5.22 -13.20 -0.66
N HIS A 61 5.18 -13.24 0.69
CA HIS A 61 4.09 -12.68 1.46
C HIS A 61 4.59 -11.80 2.59
N PRO A 62 3.93 -10.66 2.84
CA PRO A 62 4.35 -9.77 3.89
C PRO A 62 4.06 -10.35 5.28
N GLY A 63 4.76 -9.80 6.26
CA GLY A 63 4.56 -10.07 7.68
C GLY A 63 3.11 -9.85 8.12
N LYS A 64 2.72 -10.61 9.14
CA LYS A 64 1.39 -10.57 9.75
C LYS A 64 1.51 -10.09 11.19
N TYR A 65 0.60 -9.21 11.59
CA TYR A 65 0.45 -8.73 12.96
C TYR A 65 -0.63 -9.52 13.68
N GLU A 66 -0.18 -10.47 14.50
CA GLU A 66 -1.02 -11.14 15.47
C GLU A 66 -1.18 -10.28 16.72
N ARG A 67 -2.10 -10.68 17.61
CA ARG A 67 -2.40 -9.99 18.88
C ARG A 67 -1.16 -9.42 19.58
N PRO A 68 -0.12 -10.19 19.95
CA PRO A 68 1.00 -9.64 20.72
C PRO A 68 1.81 -8.58 19.95
N ARG A 69 1.78 -8.62 18.61
CA ARG A 69 2.51 -7.68 17.76
C ARG A 69 1.77 -6.35 17.56
N VAL A 70 0.48 -6.27 17.88
CA VAL A 70 -0.24 -5.00 17.89
C VAL A 70 0.10 -4.25 19.18
N THR A 71 1.01 -3.28 19.13
CA THR A 71 1.42 -2.47 20.30
C THR A 71 1.18 -0.99 20.06
N ILE A 72 1.16 -0.19 21.14
CA ILE A 72 1.02 1.28 21.03
C ILE A 72 2.21 1.86 20.25
N GLU A 73 3.41 1.32 20.48
CA GLU A 73 4.65 1.71 19.82
C GLU A 73 4.57 1.44 18.33
N LEU A 74 4.07 0.26 17.93
CA LEU A 74 3.83 -0.05 16.53
C LEU A 74 2.87 0.98 15.91
N LEU A 75 1.73 1.24 16.55
CA LEU A 75 0.73 2.15 16.01
C LEU A 75 1.24 3.60 15.92
N LYS A 76 2.03 4.07 16.89
CA LYS A 76 2.72 5.37 16.83
C LYS A 76 3.73 5.41 15.69
N LYS A 77 4.55 4.36 15.54
CA LYS A 77 5.52 4.24 14.45
C LYS A 77 4.85 4.26 13.07
N LEU A 78 3.73 3.56 12.90
CA LEU A 78 2.99 3.55 11.63
C LEU A 78 2.41 4.93 11.27
N ARG A 79 2.09 5.78 12.27
CA ARG A 79 1.52 7.12 12.04
C ARG A 79 2.54 8.19 11.69
N SER A 80 3.70 8.18 12.34
CA SER A 80 4.66 9.28 12.24
C SER A 80 6.13 8.86 12.35
N GLY A 81 6.43 7.56 12.28
CA GLY A 81 7.78 7.02 12.41
C GLY A 81 8.57 6.96 11.10
N TYR A 82 8.02 7.50 10.01
CA TYR A 82 8.62 7.51 8.67
C TYR A 82 8.61 8.92 8.13
N THR A 83 9.63 9.28 7.34
CA THR A 83 9.72 10.56 6.63
C THR A 83 9.66 10.29 5.13
N CYS A 84 8.85 11.06 4.42
CA CYS A 84 8.66 10.96 2.98
C CYS A 84 8.32 12.32 2.39
N GLU A 85 8.22 12.38 1.07
CA GLU A 85 7.83 13.58 0.34
C GLU A 85 6.36 13.53 -0.06
N TYR A 86 5.68 14.65 0.12
CA TYR A 86 4.35 14.92 -0.37
C TYR A 86 4.33 16.30 -1.04
N ASN A 87 4.08 16.33 -2.35
CA ASN A 87 4.07 17.56 -3.16
C ASN A 87 5.34 18.42 -2.99
N GLY A 88 6.53 17.81 -3.06
CA GLY A 88 7.80 18.52 -2.89
C GLY A 88 8.17 18.88 -1.45
N LYS A 89 7.33 18.56 -0.46
CA LYS A 89 7.55 18.89 0.96
C LYS A 89 7.76 17.63 1.78
N LYS A 90 8.75 17.68 2.69
CA LYS A 90 8.96 16.61 3.68
C LYS A 90 7.79 16.56 4.66
N THR A 91 7.29 15.35 4.92
CA THR A 91 6.22 15.07 5.88
C THR A 91 6.48 13.74 6.60
N ASN A 92 5.84 13.54 7.74
CA ASN A 92 5.82 12.27 8.47
C ASN A 92 4.55 11.45 8.20
N ILE A 93 3.61 11.97 7.40
CA ILE A 93 2.37 11.27 7.01
C ILE A 93 2.60 10.50 5.71
N CYS A 94 3.28 9.36 5.83
CA CYS A 94 3.67 8.56 4.67
C CYS A 94 2.63 7.53 4.26
N TYR A 95 1.91 6.99 5.24
CA TYR A 95 0.95 5.92 5.05
C TYR A 95 -0.38 6.30 5.69
N LEU A 96 -1.46 5.99 4.99
CA LEU A 96 -2.84 6.14 5.46
C LEU A 96 -3.40 4.80 5.95
N PHE A 97 -2.87 3.69 5.43
CA PHE A 97 -3.29 2.33 5.76
C PHE A 97 -2.09 1.47 6.13
N ALA A 98 -2.34 0.34 6.79
CA ALA A 98 -1.32 -0.67 7.07
C ALA A 98 -1.91 -2.08 6.97
N ARG A 99 -1.10 -3.05 6.53
CA ARG A 99 -1.44 -4.48 6.48
C ARG A 99 -0.20 -5.34 6.82
N LYS A 100 -0.32 -6.59 7.23
CA LYS A 100 -1.52 -7.45 7.36
C LYS A 100 -1.84 -7.72 8.84
N PHE A 101 -2.97 -7.20 9.33
CA PHE A 101 -3.43 -7.49 10.69
C PHE A 101 -4.28 -8.76 10.69
N MET A 102 -4.01 -9.66 11.63
CA MET A 102 -4.79 -10.88 11.83
C MET A 102 -6.04 -10.58 12.66
N PRO A 103 -7.13 -11.36 12.53
CA PRO A 103 -8.33 -11.19 13.35
C PRO A 103 -8.04 -11.19 14.85
N SER A 104 -7.06 -11.97 15.32
CA SER A 104 -6.62 -12.00 16.72
C SER A 104 -6.13 -10.64 17.25
N GLY A 105 -5.69 -9.73 16.37
CA GLY A 105 -5.25 -8.38 16.71
C GLY A 105 -6.37 -7.36 16.90
N LEU A 106 -7.60 -7.65 16.49
CA LEU A 106 -8.72 -6.69 16.45
C LEU A 106 -8.97 -6.03 17.82
N ASN A 107 -9.04 -6.84 18.88
CA ASN A 107 -9.29 -6.32 20.23
C ASN A 107 -8.24 -5.29 20.67
N ARG A 108 -6.95 -5.50 20.33
CA ARG A 108 -5.88 -4.55 20.67
C ARG A 108 -5.91 -3.30 19.79
N LEU A 109 -6.29 -3.42 18.53
CA LEU A 109 -6.50 -2.26 17.65
C LEU A 109 -7.58 -1.34 18.23
N LEU A 110 -8.73 -1.91 18.62
CA LEU A 110 -9.84 -1.16 19.21
C LEU A 110 -9.45 -0.55 20.57
N MET A 111 -8.79 -1.33 21.43
CA MET A 111 -8.36 -0.86 22.75
C MET A 111 -7.34 0.31 22.67
N PHE A 112 -6.45 0.31 21.68
CA PHE A 112 -5.42 1.34 21.55
C PHE A 112 -5.83 2.52 20.66
N ALA A 113 -6.88 2.40 19.85
CA ALA A 113 -7.32 3.46 18.95
C ALA A 113 -7.54 4.80 19.67
N PRO A 114 -8.26 4.90 20.81
CA PRO A 114 -8.44 6.18 21.50
C PRO A 114 -7.12 6.81 21.96
N ARG A 115 -6.19 5.98 22.47
CA ARG A 115 -4.89 6.42 22.98
C ARG A 115 -3.97 6.97 21.89
N VAL A 116 -4.07 6.43 20.68
CA VAL A 116 -3.16 6.75 19.57
C VAL A 116 -3.78 7.78 18.61
N MET A 117 -5.09 7.70 18.39
CA MET A 117 -5.79 8.56 17.43
C MET A 117 -6.34 9.84 18.07
N ARG A 118 -6.40 9.92 19.41
CA ARG A 118 -6.87 11.11 20.16
C ARG A 118 -8.30 11.54 19.82
N PHE A 119 -9.13 10.58 19.41
CA PHE A 119 -10.57 10.74 19.33
C PHE A 119 -11.18 9.82 20.39
N GLY A 120 -11.83 10.42 21.38
CA GLY A 120 -12.35 9.77 22.58
C GLY A 120 -12.74 10.83 23.60
#